data_AF-A0A182TCR9-F1
#
_entry.id   AF-A0A182TCR9-F1
#
_cell.length_a   1.000
_cell.length_b   1.000
_cell.length_c   1.000
_cell.angle_alpha   90.00
_cell.angle_beta   90.00
_cell.angle_gamma   90.00
#
_symmetry.space_group_name_H-M   'P 1'
#
loop_
_entity.id
_entity.type
_entity.pdbx_description
1 polymer ?
#
loop_
_entity_poly.entity_id
_entity_poly.type
_entity_poly.pdbx_seq_one_letter_code
_entity_poly.pdbx_strand_id
1 'polypeptide(L)'
;MAAFVEPHFDAWTQGGGNMTVVDKVPPEMLHMVHPHWNQFPPMNPLWHSILGFAIFMLGMISMIGNGCVMYIFTNTKSLRTPSNLLVVNLAFSDFFMMFTMGPPMVINCWHETWVFGPFACELYAMLGSLFG
;
A
#
# COMPACT_ATOMS: atom_id res chain seq x y z
N MET A 1 -30.37 16.54 6.52
CA MET A 1 -29.35 16.62 5.46
C MET A 1 -28.02 16.90 6.15
N ALA A 2 -27.29 15.84 6.52
CA ALA A 2 -25.96 15.99 7.09
C ALA A 2 -25.02 16.38 5.94
N ALA A 3 -24.49 17.59 6.00
CA ALA A 3 -23.47 18.04 5.07
C ALA A 3 -22.24 17.16 5.28
N PHE A 4 -21.84 16.46 4.23
CA PHE A 4 -20.49 15.94 4.10
C PHE A 4 -19.57 17.16 4.07
N VAL A 5 -19.01 17.52 5.23
CA VAL A 5 -17.87 18.43 5.30
C VAL A 5 -16.75 17.71 4.55
N GLU A 6 -16.41 18.22 3.37
CA GLU A 6 -15.23 17.77 2.65
C GLU A 6 -14.03 17.94 3.59
N PRO A 7 -13.17 16.92 3.77
CA PRO A 7 -11.91 17.14 4.45
C PRO A 7 -11.09 18.08 3.55
N HIS A 8 -11.10 19.37 3.90
CA HIS A 8 -10.17 20.33 3.33
C HIS A 8 -8.78 19.84 3.74
N PHE A 9 -7.99 19.37 2.77
CA PHE A 9 -6.60 18.97 2.99
C PHE A 9 -5.80 20.24 3.27
N ASP A 10 -5.87 20.72 4.51
CA ASP A 10 -5.03 21.81 4.99
C ASP A 10 -3.58 21.34 4.91
N ALA A 11 -2.87 21.85 3.90
CA ALA A 11 -1.43 21.73 3.77
C ALA A 11 -0.80 22.21 5.08
N TRP A 12 -0.24 21.27 5.85
CA TRP A 12 0.35 21.56 7.14
C TRP A 12 1.58 22.44 6.93
N THR A 13 1.39 23.73 7.14
CA THR A 13 2.45 24.74 7.18
C THR A 13 3.02 24.79 8.60
N GLN A 14 3.87 23.83 8.96
CA GLN A 14 4.84 24.08 10.03
C GLN A 14 6.22 24.33 9.43
N GLY A 15 6.61 25.60 9.44
CA GLY A 15 8.00 26.02 9.51
C GLY A 15 8.79 26.01 8.21
N GLY A 16 8.61 27.05 7.41
CA GLY A 16 9.70 27.69 6.64
C GLY A 16 10.35 26.89 5.50
N GLY A 17 9.90 27.12 4.26
CA GLY A 17 10.69 26.86 3.05
C GLY A 17 9.84 26.47 1.85
N ASN A 18 10.32 26.81 0.64
CA ASN A 18 9.85 26.30 -0.66
C ASN A 18 10.10 24.79 -0.78
N MET A 19 9.55 23.98 0.12
CA MET A 19 9.71 22.52 0.10
C MET A 19 8.50 21.87 -0.56
N THR A 20 8.79 21.04 -1.54
CA THR A 20 7.84 20.26 -2.34
C THR A 20 7.90 18.79 -1.91
N VAL A 21 6.92 17.97 -2.31
CA VAL A 21 6.94 16.51 -2.08
C VAL A 21 8.25 15.88 -2.58
N VAL A 22 8.78 16.41 -3.69
CA VAL A 22 9.96 15.87 -4.37
C VAL A 22 11.25 16.11 -3.58
N ASP A 23 11.30 17.13 -2.71
CA ASP A 23 12.46 17.40 -1.85
C ASP A 23 12.64 16.33 -0.74
N LYS A 24 11.61 15.54 -0.45
CA LYS A 24 11.68 14.39 0.46
C LYS A 24 12.07 13.08 -0.25
N VAL A 25 12.14 13.08 -1.57
CA VAL A 25 12.42 11.87 -2.36
C VAL A 25 13.94 11.66 -2.45
N PRO A 26 14.45 10.44 -2.23
CA PRO A 26 15.87 10.15 -2.39
C PRO A 26 16.39 10.49 -3.80
N PRO A 27 17.64 10.96 -3.95
CA PRO A 27 18.17 11.42 -5.24
C PRO A 27 18.12 10.37 -6.35
N GLU A 28 18.25 9.09 -5.98
CA GLU A 28 18.14 7.95 -6.90
C GLU A 28 16.72 7.75 -7.47
N MET A 29 15.69 8.24 -6.78
CA MET A 29 14.29 8.10 -7.19
C MET A 29 13.78 9.28 -8.04
N LEU A 30 14.48 10.42 -8.00
CA LEU A 30 14.04 11.68 -8.62
C LEU A 30 13.71 11.55 -10.12
N HIS A 31 14.46 10.71 -10.84
CA HIS A 31 14.25 10.51 -12.28
C HIS A 31 12.93 9.81 -12.65
N MET A 32 12.29 9.12 -11.70
CA MET A 32 10.97 8.49 -11.89
C MET A 32 9.82 9.41 -11.48
N VAL A 33 10.10 10.55 -10.84
CA VAL A 33 9.07 11.48 -10.39
C VAL A 33 8.72 12.45 -11.50
N HIS A 34 7.48 12.38 -11.99
CA HIS A 34 7.00 13.30 -13.02
C HIS A 34 6.97 14.76 -12.49
N PRO A 35 7.35 15.78 -13.29
CA PRO A 35 7.39 17.18 -12.85
C PRO A 35 6.08 17.74 -12.29
N HIS A 36 4.96 17.10 -12.61
CA HIS A 36 3.64 17.37 -12.01
C HIS A 36 3.65 17.32 -10.48
N TRP A 37 4.47 16.47 -9.87
CA TRP A 37 4.50 16.30 -8.40
C TRP A 37 5.23 17.43 -7.67
N ASN A 38 6.00 18.27 -8.38
CA ASN A 38 6.70 19.42 -7.81
C ASN A 38 5.77 20.52 -7.28
N GLN A 39 4.51 20.55 -7.73
CA GLN A 39 3.57 21.59 -7.31
C GLN A 39 2.93 21.32 -5.94
N PHE A 40 3.07 20.11 -5.40
CA PHE A 40 2.41 19.71 -4.16
C PHE A 40 3.34 19.87 -2.96
N PRO A 41 2.84 20.41 -1.83
CA PRO A 41 3.57 20.41 -0.57
C PRO A 41 3.62 18.99 0.03
N PRO A 42 4.62 18.68 0.86
CA PRO A 42 4.69 17.39 1.55
C PRO A 42 3.46 17.15 2.42
N MET A 43 3.01 15.90 2.47
CA MET A 43 1.86 15.50 3.27
C MET A 43 2.19 15.54 4.78
N ASN A 44 1.18 15.82 5.61
CA ASN A 44 1.32 15.84 7.06
C ASN A 44 1.73 14.45 7.60
N PRO A 45 2.72 14.35 8.49
CA PRO A 45 3.14 13.09 9.13
C PRO A 45 2.00 12.28 9.76
N LEU A 46 0.95 12.96 10.24
CA LEU A 46 -0.25 12.30 10.78
C LEU A 46 -0.93 11.40 9.74
N TRP A 47 -1.05 11.86 8.50
CA TRP A 47 -1.68 11.09 7.42
C TRP A 47 -0.85 9.86 7.05
N HIS A 48 0.48 10.00 7.01
CA HIS A 48 1.38 8.86 6.82
C HIS A 48 1.20 7.82 7.92
N SER A 49 1.09 8.26 9.17
CA SER A 49 0.88 7.36 10.32
C SER A 49 -0.47 6.64 10.27
N ILE A 50 -1.56 7.36 9.94
CA ILE A 50 -2.90 6.77 9.80
C ILE A 50 -2.91 5.73 8.68
N LEU A 51 -2.31 6.05 7.53
CA LEU A 51 -2.28 5.16 6.36
C LEU A 51 -1.44 3.91 6.62
N GLY A 52 -0.27 4.06 7.27
CA GLY A 52 0.55 2.94 7.71
C GLY A 52 -0.18 2.02 8.69
N PHE A 53 -0.87 2.58 9.68
CA PHE A 53 -1.66 1.80 10.64
C PHE A 53 -2.83 1.07 9.97
N ALA A 54 -3.58 1.75 9.10
CA ALA A 54 -4.72 1.17 8.40
C ALA A 54 -4.31 -0.02 7.53
N ILE A 55 -3.24 0.11 6.75
CA ILE A 55 -2.77 -0.98 5.89
C ILE A 55 -2.12 -2.10 6.69
N PHE A 56 -1.46 -1.80 7.82
CA PHE A 56 -1.01 -2.86 8.72
C PHE A 56 -2.19 -3.71 9.22
N MET A 57 -3.27 -3.09 9.66
CA MET A 57 -4.47 -3.80 10.11
C MET A 57 -5.14 -4.58 8.96
N LEU A 58 -5.31 -3.96 7.80
CA LEU A 58 -5.87 -4.63 6.62
C LEU A 58 -5.00 -5.80 6.16
N GLY A 59 -3.68 -5.63 6.18
CA GLY A 59 -2.71 -6.68 5.83
C GLY A 59 -2.81 -7.87 6.78
N MET A 60 -2.89 -7.63 8.09
CA MET A 60 -3.07 -8.69 9.08
C MET A 60 -4.38 -9.46 8.88
N ILE A 61 -5.50 -8.73 8.70
CA ILE A 61 -6.82 -9.34 8.49
C ILE A 61 -6.82 -10.15 7.19
N SER A 62 -6.28 -9.60 6.10
CA SER A 62 -6.23 -10.26 4.80
C SER A 62 -5.34 -11.51 4.83
N MET A 63 -4.13 -11.43 5.40
CA MET A 63 -3.22 -12.58 5.47
C MET A 63 -3.83 -13.71 6.30
N ILE A 64 -4.45 -13.40 7.45
CA ILE A 64 -5.10 -14.42 8.29
C ILE A 64 -6.35 -14.98 7.61
N GLY A 65 -7.21 -14.11 7.06
CA GLY A 65 -8.46 -14.51 6.41
C GLY A 65 -8.21 -15.41 5.20
N ASN A 66 -7.38 -14.93 4.27
CA ASN A 66 -7.05 -15.67 3.04
C ASN A 66 -6.19 -16.91 3.33
N GLY A 67 -5.29 -16.85 4.31
CA GLY A 67 -4.54 -18.01 4.78
C GLY A 67 -5.44 -19.11 5.35
N CYS A 68 -6.45 -18.75 6.15
CA CYS A 68 -7.45 -19.69 6.67
C CYS A 68 -8.27 -20.33 5.53
N VAL A 69 -8.70 -19.55 4.54
CA VAL A 69 -9.41 -20.05 3.36
C VAL A 69 -8.54 -21.07 2.62
N MET A 70 -7.30 -20.70 2.27
CA MET A 70 -6.36 -21.61 1.61
C MET A 70 -6.15 -22.90 2.42
N TYR A 71 -6.01 -22.78 3.74
CA TYR A 71 -5.81 -23.93 4.63
C TYR A 71 -7.01 -24.89 4.64
N ILE A 72 -8.23 -24.39 4.80
CA ILE A 72 -9.45 -25.21 4.88
C ILE A 72 -9.70 -25.97 3.56
N PHE A 73 -9.60 -25.28 2.43
CA PHE A 73 -9.86 -25.88 1.12
C PHE A 73 -8.76 -26.84 0.66
N THR A 74 -7.50 -26.64 1.09
CA THR A 74 -6.41 -27.55 0.75
C THR A 74 -6.46 -28.84 1.57
N ASN A 75 -6.82 -28.76 2.85
CA ASN A 75 -6.84 -29.92 3.76
C ASN A 75 -8.10 -30.79 3.62
N THR A 76 -9.23 -30.23 3.15
CA THR A 76 -10.48 -30.99 3.05
C THR A 76 -10.64 -31.67 1.69
N LYS A 77 -10.35 -32.98 1.61
CA LYS A 77 -10.44 -33.76 0.36
C LYS A 77 -11.82 -33.68 -0.33
N SER A 78 -12.91 -33.59 0.45
CA SER A 78 -14.28 -33.51 -0.07
C SER A 78 -14.61 -32.18 -0.77
N LEU A 79 -13.81 -31.13 -0.58
CA LEU A 79 -14.04 -29.80 -1.13
C LEU A 79 -13.19 -29.49 -2.37
N ARG A 80 -12.41 -30.45 -2.87
CA ARG A 80 -11.58 -30.28 -4.08
C ARG A 80 -12.41 -30.41 -5.36
N THR A 81 -13.40 -29.56 -5.52
CA THR A 81 -14.19 -29.43 -6.74
C THR A 81 -13.60 -28.33 -7.64
N PRO A 82 -13.82 -28.37 -8.96
CA PRO A 82 -13.29 -27.36 -9.89
C PRO A 82 -13.68 -25.93 -9.52
N SER A 83 -14.89 -25.72 -8.98
CA SER A 83 -15.37 -24.41 -8.52
C SER A 83 -14.60 -23.88 -7.31
N ASN A 84 -14.17 -24.76 -6.40
CA ASN A 84 -13.43 -24.35 -5.19
C ASN A 84 -11.97 -24.03 -5.49
N LEU A 85 -11.41 -24.52 -6.62
CA LEU A 85 -10.06 -24.14 -7.07
C LEU A 85 -9.97 -22.67 -7.47
N LEU A 86 -11.04 -22.09 -8.02
CA LEU A 86 -11.10 -20.65 -8.33
C LEU A 86 -11.05 -19.80 -7.04
N VAL A 87 -11.75 -20.24 -6.00
CA VAL A 87 -11.75 -19.57 -4.68
C VAL A 87 -10.36 -19.65 -4.04
N VAL A 88 -9.67 -20.79 -4.16
CA VAL A 88 -8.30 -20.94 -3.66
C VAL A 88 -7.33 -20.05 -4.45
N ASN A 89 -7.50 -19.90 -5.76
CA ASN A 89 -6.66 -19.01 -6.56
C ASN A 89 -6.85 -17.53 -6.17
N LEU A 90 -8.09 -17.12 -5.92
CA LEU A 90 -8.39 -15.77 -5.43
C LEU A 90 -7.75 -15.54 -4.06
N ALA A 91 -7.95 -16.46 -3.10
CA ALA A 91 -7.35 -16.36 -1.78
C ALA A 91 -5.82 -16.37 -1.83
N PHE A 92 -5.22 -17.12 -2.77
CA PHE A 92 -3.79 -17.08 -3.02
C PHE A 92 -3.35 -15.70 -3.51
N SER A 93 -4.05 -15.12 -4.50
CA SER A 93 -3.75 -13.78 -5.01
C SER A 93 -3.81 -12.73 -3.91
N ASP A 94 -4.89 -12.70 -3.12
CA ASP A 94 -5.09 -11.72 -2.05
C ASP A 94 -4.04 -11.86 -0.93
N PHE A 95 -3.64 -13.10 -0.61
CA PHE A 95 -2.59 -13.37 0.36
C PHE A 95 -1.23 -12.82 -0.11
N PHE A 96 -0.83 -13.12 -1.35
CA PHE A 96 0.44 -12.65 -1.90
C PHE A 96 0.44 -11.14 -2.16
N MET A 97 -0.70 -10.55 -2.53
CA MET A 97 -0.87 -9.11 -2.65
C MET A 97 -0.52 -8.43 -1.32
N MET A 98 -1.16 -8.81 -0.22
CA MET A 98 -0.92 -8.17 1.07
C MET A 98 0.45 -8.52 1.67
N PHE A 99 0.99 -9.72 1.38
CA PHE A 99 2.33 -10.11 1.79
C PHE A 99 3.42 -9.30 1.12
N THR A 100 3.29 -9.03 -0.18
CA THR A 100 4.30 -8.29 -0.96
C THR A 100 4.12 -6.78 -0.90
N MET A 101 2.88 -6.29 -0.86
CA MET A 101 2.58 -4.85 -0.84
C MET A 101 2.55 -4.26 0.58
N GLY A 102 2.03 -4.99 1.56
CA GLY A 102 1.80 -4.48 2.92
C GLY A 102 3.05 -3.98 3.62
N PRO A 103 4.09 -4.81 3.82
CA PRO A 103 5.29 -4.43 4.57
C PRO A 103 6.05 -3.24 3.96
N PRO A 104 6.33 -3.18 2.63
CA PRO A 104 6.98 -2.02 2.04
C PRO A 104 6.15 -0.76 2.24
N MET A 105 4.83 -0.83 2.06
CA MET A 105 3.94 0.32 2.24
C MET A 105 4.01 0.87 3.67
N VAL A 106 3.97 0.00 4.69
CA VAL A 106 4.08 0.41 6.12
C VAL A 106 5.42 1.09 6.39
N ILE A 107 6.51 0.55 5.86
CA ILE A 107 7.85 1.13 6.03
C ILE A 107 7.96 2.48 5.32
N ASN A 108 7.45 2.62 4.11
CA ASN A 108 7.44 3.88 3.38
C ASN A 108 6.57 4.94 4.05
N CYS A 109 5.47 4.54 4.72
CA CYS A 109 4.69 5.45 5.57
C CYS A 109 5.50 5.95 6.76
N TRP A 110 6.25 5.06 7.42
CA TRP A 110 7.09 5.45 8.55
C TRP A 110 8.21 6.42 8.16
N HIS A 111 8.79 6.24 6.98
CA HIS A 111 9.84 7.13 6.45
C HIS A 111 9.30 8.34 5.68
N GLU A 112 7.97 8.48 5.54
CA GLU A 112 7.29 9.53 4.78
C GLU A 112 7.69 9.62 3.29
N THR A 113 8.47 8.66 2.78
CA THR A 113 9.02 8.63 1.43
C THR A 113 9.36 7.20 1.01
N TRP A 114 9.61 6.99 -0.29
CA TRP A 114 10.00 5.68 -0.81
C TRP A 114 11.49 5.41 -0.59
N VAL A 115 11.83 4.42 0.25
CA VAL A 115 13.22 4.16 0.70
C VAL A 115 13.89 2.93 0.07
N PHE A 116 13.17 2.12 -0.69
CA PHE A 116 13.69 0.84 -1.22
C PHE A 116 14.41 0.95 -2.58
N GLY A 117 14.48 2.16 -3.14
CA GLY A 117 15.12 2.43 -4.42
C GLY A 117 14.29 2.07 -5.67
N PRO A 118 14.84 2.33 -6.88
CA PRO A 118 14.12 2.22 -8.16
C PRO A 118 13.63 0.82 -8.50
N PHE A 119 14.52 -0.17 -8.43
CA PHE A 119 14.17 -1.55 -8.78
C PHE A 119 13.03 -2.10 -7.90
N ALA A 120 13.05 -1.80 -6.61
CA ALA A 120 11.97 -2.20 -5.71
C ALA A 120 10.65 -1.48 -6.02
N CYS A 121 10.70 -0.23 -6.50
CA CYS A 121 9.51 0.50 -6.93
C CYS A 121 8.85 -0.16 -8.15
N GLU A 122 9.65 -0.53 -9.15
CA GLU A 122 9.17 -1.26 -10.33
C GLU A 122 8.62 -2.64 -9.96
N LEU A 123 9.34 -3.38 -9.10
CA LEU A 123 8.89 -4.68 -8.62
C LEU A 123 7.59 -4.56 -7.82
N TYR A 124 7.46 -3.53 -6.99
CA TYR A 124 6.26 -3.25 -6.22
C TYR A 124 5.06 -2.99 -7.16
N ALA A 125 5.25 -2.16 -8.18
CA ALA A 125 4.21 -1.91 -9.19
C ALA A 125 3.83 -3.18 -9.96
N MET A 126 4.82 -3.98 -10.35
CA MET A 126 4.60 -5.24 -11.08
C MET A 126 3.82 -6.26 -10.23
N LEU A 127 4.26 -6.51 -8.99
CA LEU A 127 3.60 -7.46 -8.10
C LEU A 127 2.20 -6.98 -7.70
N GLY A 128 2.02 -5.67 -7.48
CA GLY A 128 0.71 -5.08 -7.23
C GLY A 128 -0.25 -5.26 -8.41
N SER A 129 0.23 -5.13 -9.65
CA SER A 129 -0.57 -5.36 -10.85
C SER A 129 -0.79 -6.85 -11.18
N LEU A 130 0.06 -7.75 -10.68
CA LEU A 130 -0.05 -9.18 -10.93
C LEU A 130 -1.07 -9.84 -10.01
N PHE A 131 -1.06 -9.46 -8.73
CA PHE A 131 -1.92 -10.04 -7.71
C PHE A 131 -3.20 -9.24 -7.42
N GLY A 132 -3.29 -8.00 -7.91
CA GLY A 132 -4.42 -7.08 -7.76
C GLY A 132 -5.33 -7.01 -8.97
#